data_AF-A0A2N1A0P9-F1
#
_entry.id   AF-A0A2N1A0P9-F1
#
_cell.length_a   1.000
_cell.length_b   1.000
_cell.length_c   1.000
_cell.angle_alpha   90.00
_cell.angle_beta   90.00
_cell.angle_gamma   90.00
#
_symmetry.space_group_name_H-M   'P 1'
#
loop_
_entity.id
_entity.type
_entity.pdbx_description
1 polymer ?
#
loop_
_entity_poly.entity_id
_entity_poly.type
_entity_poly.pdbx_seq_one_letter_code
_entity_poly.pdbx_strand_id
1 'polypeptide(L)'
;MLKSEIITDISASPETNKFVLESFDIKHAGHMQYMVMKSEIDGEKIMCALAGGSIVGNDVNLTVIGTGAYEALDSLPGDDIQLYALSEDDDVMAQQIPGILETQKTGSRLCFISNSLVERQQQIMKAFSLTSASSAI
;
A
#
# COMPACT_ATOMS: atom_id res chain seq x y z
N MET A 1 -8.94 -13.81 11.37
CA MET A 1 -9.79 -12.83 10.66
C MET A 1 -8.92 -11.63 10.32
N LEU A 2 -8.79 -11.30 9.04
CA LEU A 2 -7.99 -10.16 8.59
C LEU A 2 -8.66 -8.85 9.00
N LYS A 3 -7.88 -7.95 9.59
CA LYS A 3 -8.28 -6.57 9.86
C LYS A 3 -7.13 -5.66 9.44
N SER A 4 -7.42 -4.61 8.68
CA SER A 4 -6.40 -3.62 8.34
C SER A 4 -6.82 -2.22 8.77
N GLU A 5 -5.85 -1.35 9.03
CA GLU A 5 -6.04 0.05 9.41
C GLU A 5 -5.02 0.92 8.68
N ILE A 6 -5.45 2.06 8.11
CA ILE A 6 -4.54 3.00 7.44
C ILE A 6 -3.66 3.69 8.48
N ILE A 7 -2.37 3.80 8.18
CA ILE A 7 -1.40 4.54 8.96
C ILE A 7 -1.31 5.96 8.39
N THR A 8 -1.71 6.96 9.18
CA THR A 8 -1.85 8.35 8.72
C THR A 8 -0.67 9.25 9.08
N ASP A 9 0.20 8.81 9.99
CA ASP A 9 1.34 9.59 10.50
C ASP A 9 2.68 9.06 9.97
N ILE A 10 2.72 8.80 8.68
CA ILE A 10 3.93 8.41 7.96
C ILE A 10 4.02 9.20 6.65
N SER A 11 5.24 9.36 6.15
CA SER A 11 5.48 10.07 4.91
C SER A 11 6.69 9.50 4.19
N ALA A 12 6.75 9.73 2.88
CA ALA A 12 7.96 9.54 2.11
C ALA A 12 9.02 10.59 2.49
N SER A 13 10.20 10.49 1.90
CA SER A 13 11.23 11.51 2.06
C SER A 13 10.73 12.89 1.60
N PRO A 14 11.29 13.99 2.14
CA PRO A 14 10.95 15.34 1.70
C PRO A 14 11.19 15.57 0.20
N GLU A 15 12.19 14.90 -0.37
CA GLU A 15 12.54 14.97 -1.80
C GLU A 15 11.46 14.29 -2.65
N THR A 16 11.05 13.07 -2.28
CA THR A 16 9.99 12.34 -2.98
C THR A 16 8.64 13.05 -2.87
N ASN A 17 8.30 13.57 -1.69
CA ASN A 17 7.10 14.39 -1.51
C ASN A 17 7.11 15.64 -2.40
N LYS A 18 8.23 16.36 -2.46
CA LYS A 18 8.37 17.53 -3.33
C LYS A 18 8.19 17.14 -4.80
N PHE A 19 8.83 16.05 -5.24
CA PHE A 19 8.73 15.58 -6.62
C PHE A 19 7.31 15.17 -7.00
N VAL A 20 6.56 14.52 -6.09
CA VAL A 20 5.14 14.22 -6.30
C VAL A 20 4.34 15.52 -6.46
N LEU A 21 4.48 16.47 -5.54
CA LEU A 21 3.73 17.74 -5.60
C LEU A 21 4.01 18.51 -6.89
N GLU A 22 5.27 18.57 -7.33
CA GLU A 22 5.68 19.20 -8.58
C GLU A 22 5.14 18.47 -9.81
N SER A 23 5.16 17.13 -9.81
CA SER A 23 4.69 16.30 -10.93
C SER A 23 3.20 16.45 -11.22
N PHE A 24 2.40 16.76 -10.20
CA PHE A 24 0.94 16.89 -10.31
C PHE A 24 0.45 18.35 -10.22
N ASP A 25 1.36 19.33 -10.24
CA ASP A 25 1.08 20.78 -10.05
C ASP A 25 0.19 21.05 -8.82
N ILE A 26 0.36 20.24 -7.76
CA ILE A 26 -0.45 20.36 -6.55
C ILE A 26 0.21 21.38 -5.64
N LYS A 27 -0.41 22.55 -5.52
CA LYS A 27 -0.06 23.54 -4.49
C LYS A 27 -0.66 23.13 -3.15
N HIS A 28 -0.19 22.02 -2.59
CA HIS A 28 -0.62 21.54 -1.28
C HIS A 28 0.32 22.04 -0.19
N ALA A 29 -0.23 22.67 0.85
CA ALA A 29 0.50 23.07 2.05
C ALA A 29 0.37 22.03 3.20
N GLY A 30 -0.26 20.88 2.93
CA GLY A 30 -0.53 19.82 3.89
C GLY A 30 0.43 18.64 3.78
N HIS A 31 0.39 17.75 4.78
CA HIS A 31 1.13 16.50 4.79
C HIS A 31 0.57 15.54 3.74
N MET A 32 1.44 15.05 2.86
CA MET A 32 1.11 13.98 1.93
C MET A 32 0.91 12.67 2.69
N GLN A 33 -0.24 12.04 2.46
CA GLN A 33 -0.55 10.71 2.97
C GLN A 33 -0.41 9.68 1.86
N TYR A 34 0.29 8.59 2.17
CA TYR A 34 0.43 7.44 1.30
C TYR A 34 -0.41 6.28 1.81
N MET A 35 -0.82 5.41 0.89
CA MET A 35 -1.69 4.29 1.22
C MET A 35 -0.87 3.14 1.83
N VAL A 36 -0.54 3.31 3.10
CA VAL A 36 0.13 2.31 3.94
C VAL A 36 -0.80 1.94 5.08
N MET A 37 -0.83 0.67 5.39
CA MET A 37 -1.76 0.08 6.33
C MET A 37 -1.07 -0.94 7.21
N LYS A 38 -1.56 -1.05 8.43
CA LYS A 38 -1.23 -2.14 9.33
C LYS A 38 -2.32 -3.19 9.21
N SER A 39 -1.93 -4.39 8.80
CA SER A 39 -2.80 -5.55 8.70
C SER A 39 -2.52 -6.50 9.86
N GLU A 40 -3.57 -6.98 10.52
CA GLU A 40 -3.51 -7.98 11.57
C GLU A 40 -4.27 -9.23 11.13
N ILE A 41 -3.57 -10.37 11.14
CA ILE A 41 -4.13 -11.68 10.82
C ILE A 41 -3.52 -12.71 11.77
N ASP A 42 -4.37 -13.52 12.39
CA ASP A 42 -3.99 -14.57 13.36
C ASP A 42 -3.04 -14.11 14.48
N GLY A 43 -3.15 -12.83 14.87
CA GLY A 43 -2.32 -12.21 15.90
C GLY A 43 -1.00 -11.62 15.39
N GLU A 44 -0.65 -11.85 14.13
CA GLU A 44 0.53 -11.29 13.48
C GLU A 44 0.26 -9.89 12.93
N LYS A 45 1.26 -9.01 13.01
CA LYS A 45 1.17 -7.61 12.53
C LYS A 45 2.07 -7.36 11.34
N ILE A 46 1.45 -7.11 10.19
CA ILE A 46 2.11 -6.90 8.91
C ILE A 46 1.91 -5.44 8.48
N MET A 47 2.97 -4.79 8.02
CA MET A 47 2.86 -3.47 7.40
C MET A 47 2.76 -3.62 5.89
N CYS A 48 1.73 -3.05 5.29
CA CYS A 48 1.47 -3.15 3.85
C CYS A 48 1.41 -1.77 3.22
N ALA A 49 1.97 -1.60 2.02
CA ALA A 49 1.75 -0.44 1.18
C ALA A 49 1.08 -0.83 -0.14
N LEU A 50 0.27 0.08 -0.66
CA LEU A 50 -0.29 0.02 -2.00
C LEU A 50 0.43 1.04 -2.87
N ALA A 51 1.27 0.56 -3.79
CA ALA A 51 2.10 1.39 -4.65
C ALA A 51 1.64 1.33 -6.11
N GLY A 52 1.45 2.49 -6.74
CA GLY A 52 1.13 2.57 -8.15
C GLY A 52 2.36 2.25 -8.99
N GLY A 53 2.26 1.28 -9.91
CA GLY A 53 3.38 0.87 -10.75
C GLY A 53 3.13 -0.44 -11.48
N SER A 54 4.18 -1.02 -12.06
CA SER A 54 4.13 -2.34 -12.68
C SER A 54 5.43 -3.12 -12.44
N ILE A 55 5.32 -4.44 -12.46
CA ILE A 55 6.49 -5.33 -12.48
C ILE A 55 6.55 -5.93 -13.89
N VAL A 56 7.66 -5.71 -14.59
CA VAL A 56 7.87 -6.23 -15.95
C VAL A 56 9.14 -7.08 -15.93
N GLY A 57 8.97 -8.40 -16.05
CA GLY A 57 10.07 -9.33 -15.86
C GLY A 57 10.58 -9.29 -14.42
N ASN A 58 11.84 -8.93 -14.22
CA ASN A 58 12.45 -8.73 -12.90
C ASN A 58 12.55 -7.25 -12.49
N ASP A 59 12.08 -6.33 -13.34
CA ASP A 59 12.19 -4.90 -13.11
C ASP A 59 10.91 -4.33 -12.52
N VAL A 60 11.07 -3.61 -11.41
CA VAL A 60 9.98 -2.92 -10.73
C VAL A 60 9.95 -1.47 -11.17
N ASN A 61 8.85 -1.05 -11.79
CA ASN A 61 8.65 0.29 -12.32
C ASN A 61 7.55 0.97 -11.51
N LEU A 62 7.93 1.64 -10.42
CA LEU A 62 7.00 2.42 -9.62
C LEU A 62 6.71 3.77 -10.28
N THR A 63 5.48 4.22 -10.17
CA THR A 63 5.15 5.63 -10.40
C THR A 63 5.75 6.50 -9.31
N VAL A 64 5.74 7.81 -9.50
CA VAL A 64 6.20 8.78 -8.49
C VAL A 64 5.41 8.63 -7.18
N ILE A 65 4.09 8.43 -7.26
CA ILE A 65 3.24 8.16 -6.09
C ILE A 65 3.55 6.80 -5.48
N GLY A 66 3.78 5.77 -6.32
CA GLY A 66 4.14 4.44 -5.85
C GLY A 66 5.47 4.40 -5.11
N THR A 67 6.45 5.18 -5.58
CA THR A 67 7.75 5.36 -4.91
C THR A 67 7.56 5.98 -3.53
N GLY A 68 6.72 7.02 -3.43
CA GLY A 68 6.41 7.61 -2.13
C GLY A 68 5.69 6.63 -1.18
N ALA A 69 4.80 5.77 -1.68
CA ALA A 69 4.16 4.74 -0.86
C ALA A 69 5.16 3.68 -0.37
N TYR A 70 6.12 3.29 -1.21
CA TYR A 70 7.21 2.40 -0.85
C TYR A 70 8.12 3.02 0.22
N GLU A 71 8.55 4.27 0.03
CA GLU A 71 9.38 4.98 1.01
C GLU A 71 8.68 5.18 2.35
N ALA A 72 7.37 5.51 2.32
CA ALA A 72 6.59 5.64 3.53
C ALA A 72 6.54 4.32 4.32
N LEU A 73 6.44 3.18 3.63
CA LEU A 73 6.55 1.86 4.26
C LEU A 73 7.97 1.59 4.77
N ASP A 74 9.00 1.98 4.01
CA ASP A 74 10.39 1.75 4.40
C ASP A 74 10.79 2.56 5.64
N SER A 75 10.15 3.71 5.86
CA SER A 75 10.32 4.50 7.08
C SER A 75 9.87 3.77 8.35
N LEU A 76 9.04 2.72 8.22
CA LEU A 76 8.58 1.91 9.33
C LEU A 76 9.59 0.79 9.67
N PRO A 77 9.78 0.48 10.97
CA PRO A 77 10.65 -0.61 11.37
C PRO A 77 10.07 -1.97 10.96
N GLY A 78 10.92 -2.88 10.51
CA GLY A 78 10.54 -4.24 10.14
C GLY A 78 11.59 -4.94 9.27
N ASP A 79 11.22 -6.10 8.74
CA ASP A 79 12.02 -6.91 7.81
C ASP A 79 12.10 -6.27 6.42
N ASP A 80 12.97 -6.74 5.55
CA ASP A 80 13.06 -6.23 4.17
C ASP A 80 11.71 -6.24 3.44
N ILE A 81 11.45 -5.19 2.65
CA ILE A 81 10.17 -5.04 1.94
C ILE A 81 10.08 -6.07 0.82
N GLN A 82 9.05 -6.90 0.88
CA GLN A 82 8.70 -7.83 -0.19
C GLN A 82 7.73 -7.17 -1.18
N LEU A 83 7.99 -7.35 -2.48
CA LEU A 83 7.22 -6.73 -3.55
C LEU A 83 6.31 -7.76 -4.22
N TYR A 84 5.02 -7.42 -4.38
CA TYR A 84 4.04 -8.29 -5.01
C TYR A 84 3.26 -7.54 -6.09
N ALA A 85 3.22 -8.07 -7.31
CA ALA A 85 2.26 -7.60 -8.30
C ALA A 85 0.85 -8.12 -7.95
N LEU A 86 -0.12 -7.22 -7.85
CA LEU A 86 -1.52 -7.62 -7.70
C LEU A 86 -2.05 -8.13 -9.04
N SER A 87 -2.78 -9.24 -8.97
CA SER A 87 -3.50 -9.78 -10.13
C SER A 87 -4.48 -8.74 -10.69
N GLU A 88 -4.54 -8.61 -12.02
CA GLU A 88 -5.55 -7.79 -12.71
C GLU A 88 -6.95 -8.39 -12.63
N ASP A 89 -7.06 -9.67 -12.32
CA ASP A 89 -8.32 -10.37 -12.03
C ASP A 89 -8.77 -10.11 -10.59
N ASP A 90 -9.98 -9.57 -10.42
CA ASP A 90 -10.57 -9.20 -9.11
C ASP A 90 -10.80 -10.41 -8.20
N ASP A 91 -11.23 -11.54 -8.73
CA ASP A 91 -11.51 -12.75 -7.94
C ASP A 91 -10.20 -13.35 -7.44
N VAL A 92 -9.17 -13.37 -8.29
CA VAL A 92 -7.82 -13.79 -7.91
C VAL A 92 -7.22 -12.83 -6.87
N MET A 93 -7.31 -11.52 -7.10
CA MET A 93 -6.76 -10.50 -6.19
C MET A 93 -7.40 -10.58 -4.80
N ALA A 94 -8.72 -10.79 -4.73
CA ALA A 94 -9.46 -10.90 -3.48
C ALA A 94 -8.97 -12.07 -2.59
N GLN A 95 -8.42 -13.12 -3.20
CA GLN A 95 -7.81 -14.25 -2.49
C GLN A 95 -6.30 -14.07 -2.29
N GLN A 96 -5.64 -13.42 -3.24
CA GLN A 96 -4.19 -13.20 -3.24
C GLN A 96 -3.72 -12.42 -2.00
N ILE A 97 -4.39 -11.31 -1.68
CA ILE A 97 -4.00 -10.45 -0.55
C ILE A 97 -4.09 -11.22 0.78
N PRO A 98 -5.24 -11.81 1.17
CA PRO A 98 -5.30 -12.63 2.38
C PRO A 98 -4.32 -13.80 2.36
N GLY A 99 -4.21 -14.52 1.25
CA GLY A 99 -3.32 -15.68 1.13
C GLY A 99 -1.84 -15.32 1.30
N ILE A 100 -1.40 -14.15 0.81
CA ILE A 100 -0.03 -13.67 1.07
C ILE A 100 0.12 -13.33 2.56
N LEU A 101 -0.83 -12.59 3.14
CA LEU A 101 -0.76 -12.15 4.53
C LEU A 101 -0.73 -13.31 5.54
N GLU A 102 -1.45 -14.40 5.28
CA GLU A 102 -1.46 -15.61 6.12
C GLU A 102 -0.09 -16.29 6.22
N THR A 103 0.81 -16.06 5.25
CA THR A 103 2.16 -16.64 5.26
C THR A 103 3.20 -15.77 5.96
N GLN A 104 2.83 -14.54 6.34
CA GLN A 104 3.75 -13.58 6.92
C GLN A 104 3.76 -13.64 8.45
N LYS A 105 4.73 -12.94 9.05
CA LYS A 105 4.87 -12.83 10.51
C LYS A 105 4.97 -11.37 10.92
N THR A 106 4.86 -11.14 12.22
CA THR A 106 5.08 -9.83 12.81
C THR A 106 6.44 -9.29 12.43
N GLY A 107 6.46 -8.07 11.88
CA GLY A 107 7.67 -7.42 11.36
C GLY A 107 7.77 -7.45 9.84
N SER A 108 6.99 -8.30 9.15
CA SER A 108 6.96 -8.32 7.69
C SER A 108 6.42 -7.00 7.12
N ARG A 109 7.11 -6.50 6.08
CA ARG A 109 6.73 -5.33 5.31
C ARG A 109 6.46 -5.75 3.86
N LEU A 110 5.28 -5.47 3.35
CA LEU A 110 4.85 -5.85 2.00
C LEU A 110 4.45 -4.63 1.19
N CYS A 111 4.91 -4.54 -0.06
CA CYS A 111 4.46 -3.53 -1.00
C CYS A 111 3.75 -4.22 -2.17
N PHE A 112 2.44 -3.97 -2.27
CA PHE A 112 1.61 -4.47 -3.34
C PHE A 112 1.56 -3.43 -4.46
N ILE A 113 1.91 -3.86 -5.67
CA ILE A 113 2.09 -3.02 -6.85
C ILE A 113 0.95 -3.29 -7.82
N SER A 114 0.31 -2.22 -8.27
CA SER A 114 -0.72 -2.29 -9.31
C SER A 114 -0.67 -1.05 -10.20
N ASN A 115 -0.93 -1.25 -11.49
CA ASN A 115 -1.04 -0.21 -12.50
C ASN A 115 -2.44 0.44 -12.52
N SER A 116 -3.40 -0.13 -11.78
CA SER A 116 -4.82 0.24 -11.81
C SER A 116 -5.39 0.45 -10.39
N LEU A 117 -4.58 1.01 -9.48
CA LEU A 117 -4.97 1.19 -8.08
C LEU A 117 -6.20 2.07 -7.90
N VAL A 118 -6.38 3.08 -8.75
CA VAL A 118 -7.48 4.05 -8.64
C VAL A 118 -8.80 3.39 -9.08
N GLU A 119 -8.76 2.69 -10.21
CA GLU A 119 -9.92 2.02 -10.80
C GLU A 119 -10.43 0.88 -9.90
N ARG A 120 -9.52 0.23 -9.17
CA ARG A 120 -9.81 -0.96 -8.35
C ARG A 120 -9.73 -0.70 -6.85
N GLN A 121 -9.73 0.57 -6.45
CA GLN A 121 -9.54 0.96 -5.05
C GLN A 121 -10.54 0.24 -4.13
N GLN A 122 -11.82 0.19 -4.48
CA GLN A 122 -12.85 -0.42 -3.63
C GLN A 122 -12.61 -1.91 -3.41
N GLN A 123 -12.24 -2.63 -4.47
CA GLN A 123 -11.97 -4.06 -4.45
C GLN A 123 -10.71 -4.36 -3.63
N ILE A 124 -9.65 -3.58 -3.81
CA ILE A 124 -8.41 -3.72 -3.04
C ILE A 124 -8.68 -3.46 -1.55
N MET A 125 -9.37 -2.37 -1.22
CA MET A 125 -9.72 -2.04 0.17
C MET A 125 -10.55 -3.16 0.80
N LYS A 126 -11.51 -3.73 0.06
CA LYS A 126 -12.29 -4.88 0.51
C LYS A 126 -11.41 -6.12 0.75
N ALA A 127 -10.44 -6.39 -0.12
CA ALA A 127 -9.50 -7.50 0.04
C ALA A 127 -8.64 -7.37 1.31
N PHE A 128 -8.27 -6.14 1.70
CA PHE A 128 -7.61 -5.86 2.98
C PHE A 128 -8.54 -5.87 4.19
N SER A 129 -9.84 -6.13 3.99
CA SER A 129 -10.88 -6.00 5.03
C SER A 129 -10.85 -4.62 5.70
N LEU A 130 -10.51 -3.58 4.92
CA LEU A 130 -10.61 -2.20 5.34
C LEU A 130 -12.08 -1.82 5.30
N THR A 131 -12.77 -1.97 6.43
CA THR A 131 -14.00 -1.24 6.62
C THR A 131 -13.63 0.22 6.74
N SER A 132 -14.10 1.05 5.81
CA SER A 132 -14.08 2.50 5.96
C SER A 132 -14.70 2.84 7.31
N ALA A 133 -13.87 3.16 8.31
CA ALA A 133 -14.35 3.66 9.59
C ALA A 133 -14.74 5.13 9.39
N SER A 134 -15.91 5.38 8.80
CA SER A 134 -16.84 6.39 9.29
C SER A 134 -18.20 6.24 8.63
N SER A 135 -19.18 6.03 9.50
CA SER A 135 -20.62 6.12 9.32
C SER A 135 -21.10 7.54 8.99
N ALA A 136 -22.36 7.60 8.54
CA ALA A 136 -23.32 8.72 8.59
C ALA A 136 -23.12 9.89 7.60
N ILE A 137 -23.90 9.85 6.51
CA ILE A 137 -24.99 10.83 6.24
C ILE A 137 -26.21 10.03 5.77
#